data_AF-A0AAW8CB40-F1
#
_entry.id   AF-A0AAW8CB40-F1
#
_cell.length_a   1.000
_cell.length_b   1.000
_cell.length_c   1.000
_cell.angle_alpha   90.00
_cell.angle_beta   90.00
_cell.angle_gamma   90.00
#
_symmetry.space_group_name_H-M   'P 1'
#
loop_
_entity.id
_entity.type
_entity.pdbx_description
1 polymer ?
#
loop_
_entity_poly.entity_id
_entity_poly.type
_entity_poly.pdbx_seq_one_letter_code
_entity_poly.pdbx_strand_id
1 'polypeptide(L)'
;MRKILSYYVIGMGLLNQSLYAEDMPTVKVNKMNISQVFTETINSVPDCIEYCVDGISLYAIITPFGVDFEWVLNISHNSPDFLVMSHDNISDTPWQEFDRVFGSSYTSITEDIIKGITGINVEAGGGRGYYKKWGQHQSVSFKESTILGHPASLVLKMFNSGGVKPKGKMVRSSSGNKEFVPCKTNGCLEEENSSLGNSIRQENKLGGISDASTYDWLKHFYQGYAMNTTPTIVNGFGGNMNNMNEIANNNNLSHFMQKLGNAVSNMEHSGGAGNRLFCPISVTPFMPYYLSGLDALEWRSGYPTSDVRYSDEILNPLSTKTIGTKVQDRLQLGNLQYNLPMINEIWGKLYPREGTLEHQWDSKRATVIAARAVDIMREDTISTRIRYQPDKSNNGFGGWGKVFPVSGDTTPGQKVSSCHKNIANTGMTNNETGGYSWTYWRRYNCDMREPGVYITTVKFPQPICFTSKVPE
;
A
#
# COMPACT_ATOMS: atom_id res chain seq x y z
N MET A 1 73.90 8.78 -32.76
CA MET A 1 73.13 9.39 -31.65
C MET A 1 71.67 9.46 -32.12
N ARG A 2 70.85 8.42 -31.94
CA ARG A 2 70.09 8.00 -30.73
C ARG A 2 69.17 9.09 -30.17
N LYS A 3 67.86 8.78 -30.23
CA LYS A 3 66.77 9.03 -29.25
C LYS A 3 66.58 10.51 -28.85
N ILE A 4 65.40 11.11 -29.04
CA ILE A 4 64.25 10.91 -28.15
C ILE A 4 62.95 11.13 -28.93
N LEU A 5 62.20 10.05 -29.08
CA LEU A 5 60.75 9.96 -29.21
C LEU A 5 60.19 9.72 -27.80
N SER A 6 58.93 10.13 -27.61
CA SER A 6 57.98 9.69 -26.57
C SER A 6 57.59 10.73 -25.51
N TYR A 7 56.28 10.75 -25.27
CA TYR A 7 55.50 11.36 -24.19
C TYR A 7 54.96 12.77 -24.40
N TYR A 8 53.87 12.90 -25.19
CA TYR A 8 52.74 13.79 -24.90
C TYR A 8 51.47 13.41 -25.68
N VAL A 9 51.14 12.11 -25.74
CA VAL A 9 49.81 11.63 -26.18
C VAL A 9 49.42 10.46 -25.29
N ILE A 10 48.84 10.76 -24.12
CA ILE A 10 48.08 9.80 -23.31
C ILE A 10 46.92 10.60 -22.70
N GLY A 11 45.67 10.27 -23.06
CA GLY A 11 44.52 10.71 -22.27
C GLY A 11 43.23 11.09 -23.00
N MET A 12 43.09 10.95 -24.32
CA MET A 12 41.77 10.89 -24.98
C MET A 12 41.47 9.43 -25.36
N GLY A 13 41.46 8.58 -24.35
CA GLY A 13 40.95 7.22 -24.46
C GLY A 13 39.52 7.20 -23.95
N LEU A 14 38.57 7.00 -24.86
CA LEU A 14 37.30 6.30 -24.63
C LEU A 14 36.75 6.47 -23.20
N LEU A 15 35.98 7.54 -22.97
CA LEU A 15 34.83 7.41 -22.09
C LEU A 15 33.86 6.47 -22.82
N ASN A 16 34.15 5.18 -22.74
CA ASN A 16 33.13 4.16 -22.82
C ASN A 16 32.08 4.61 -21.82
N GLN A 17 30.94 5.04 -22.32
CA GLN A 17 29.69 4.96 -21.58
C GLN A 17 29.40 3.47 -21.38
N SER A 18 30.19 2.80 -20.53
CA SER A 18 29.66 1.75 -19.69
C SER A 18 28.82 2.46 -18.63
N LEU A 19 27.66 2.99 -19.07
CA LEU A 19 26.47 2.89 -18.24
C LEU A 19 26.34 1.39 -18.03
N TYR A 20 26.85 0.92 -16.88
CA TYR A 20 26.50 -0.38 -16.38
C TYR A 20 24.98 -0.36 -16.28
N ALA A 21 24.31 -0.91 -17.29
CA ALA A 21 23.01 -1.52 -17.07
C ALA A 21 23.34 -2.71 -16.16
N GLU A 22 23.39 -2.46 -14.85
CA GLU A 22 23.38 -3.55 -13.88
C GLU A 22 22.10 -4.32 -14.15
N ASP A 23 22.22 -5.52 -14.71
CA ASP A 23 21.06 -6.38 -14.93
C ASP A 23 20.39 -6.62 -13.57
N MET A 24 19.26 -5.93 -13.35
CA MET A 24 18.53 -6.08 -12.10
C MET A 24 18.04 -7.52 -11.96
N PRO A 25 18.02 -8.07 -10.73
CA PRO A 25 17.54 -9.43 -10.50
C PRO A 25 16.11 -9.57 -11.01
N THR A 26 15.92 -10.48 -11.96
CA THR A 26 14.62 -10.83 -12.54
C THR A 26 14.09 -12.08 -11.84
N VAL A 27 12.87 -11.98 -11.30
CA VAL A 27 12.19 -13.12 -10.69
C VAL A 27 11.11 -13.62 -11.66
N LYS A 28 11.14 -14.93 -11.99
CA LYS A 28 10.07 -15.61 -12.75
C LYS A 28 9.01 -16.13 -11.78
N VAL A 29 8.18 -15.25 -11.25
CA VAL A 29 6.96 -15.64 -10.52
C VAL A 29 5.79 -14.95 -11.24
N ASN A 30 4.81 -15.72 -11.68
CA ASN A 30 3.78 -15.19 -12.57
C ASN A 30 2.77 -14.29 -11.84
N LYS A 31 2.27 -14.73 -10.67
CA LYS A 31 1.24 -14.04 -9.88
C LYS A 31 1.37 -14.36 -8.39
N MET A 32 1.02 -13.41 -7.54
CA MET A 32 0.85 -13.60 -6.10
C MET A 32 -0.52 -14.19 -5.76
N ASN A 33 -0.57 -14.97 -4.68
CA ASN A 33 -1.82 -15.46 -4.09
C ASN A 33 -2.18 -14.68 -2.81
N ILE A 34 -3.41 -14.86 -2.30
CA ILE A 34 -3.86 -14.15 -1.08
C ILE A 34 -2.95 -14.41 0.13
N SER A 35 -2.36 -15.61 0.25
CA SER A 35 -1.46 -15.95 1.35
C SER A 35 -0.17 -15.13 1.28
N GLN A 36 0.40 -14.95 0.09
CA GLN A 36 1.56 -14.10 -0.13
C GLN A 36 1.23 -12.62 0.12
N VAL A 37 0.11 -12.11 -0.41
CA VAL A 37 -0.34 -10.74 -0.14
C VAL A 37 -0.40 -10.47 1.36
N PHE A 38 -1.01 -11.39 2.10
CA PHE A 38 -1.15 -11.26 3.54
C PHE A 38 0.19 -11.40 4.27
N THR A 39 0.98 -12.42 3.94
CA THR A 39 2.27 -12.71 4.60
C THR A 39 3.25 -11.55 4.45
N GLU A 40 3.44 -11.03 3.24
CA GLU A 40 4.36 -9.92 2.99
C GLU A 40 3.90 -8.64 3.70
N THR A 41 2.59 -8.40 3.76
CA THR A 41 2.05 -7.26 4.50
C THR A 41 2.24 -7.41 6.01
N ILE A 42 2.01 -8.59 6.57
CA ILE A 42 2.22 -8.84 8.00
C ILE A 42 3.69 -8.73 8.38
N ASN A 43 4.60 -9.18 7.51
CA ASN A 43 6.04 -9.04 7.71
C ASN A 43 6.48 -7.57 7.74
N SER A 44 5.76 -6.68 7.06
CA SER A 44 6.04 -5.23 7.05
C SER A 44 5.39 -4.44 8.19
N VAL A 45 4.43 -5.01 8.92
CA VAL A 45 3.74 -4.35 10.05
C VAL A 45 4.71 -3.70 11.07
N PRO A 46 5.76 -4.40 11.58
CA PRO A 46 6.64 -3.81 12.58
C PRO A 46 7.39 -2.56 12.11
N ASP A 47 7.63 -2.46 10.80
CA ASP A 47 8.36 -1.36 10.18
C ASP A 47 7.41 -0.25 9.70
N CYS A 48 6.15 -0.59 9.37
CA CYS A 48 5.17 0.33 8.78
C CYS A 48 4.20 0.99 9.76
N ILE A 49 3.89 0.38 10.91
CA ILE A 49 2.75 0.80 11.74
C ILE A 49 2.94 2.19 12.39
N GLU A 50 4.18 2.65 12.64
CA GLU A 50 4.51 3.94 13.29
C GLU A 50 3.53 4.32 14.43
N TYR A 51 3.36 3.47 15.42
CA TYR A 51 2.38 3.66 16.48
C TYR A 51 2.87 4.66 17.52
N CYS A 52 2.13 5.75 17.72
CA CYS A 52 2.46 6.81 18.66
C CYS A 52 1.25 7.28 19.46
N VAL A 53 1.50 7.82 20.65
CA VAL A 53 0.53 8.59 21.44
C VAL A 53 0.83 10.06 21.22
N ASP A 54 -0.10 10.76 20.57
CA ASP A 54 0.03 12.17 20.20
C ASP A 54 -0.46 13.11 21.30
N GLY A 55 -1.25 12.63 22.26
CA GLY A 55 -1.78 13.44 23.34
C GLY A 55 -2.86 12.74 24.17
N ILE A 56 -3.63 13.55 24.88
CA ILE A 56 -4.77 13.12 25.70
C ILE A 56 -6.01 13.96 25.39
N SER A 57 -7.16 13.33 25.29
CA SER A 57 -8.47 13.93 25.02
C SER A 57 -9.34 13.83 26.26
N LEU A 58 -10.04 14.93 26.59
CA LEU A 58 -10.97 15.03 27.71
C LEU A 58 -12.40 14.83 27.19
N TYR A 59 -13.13 13.92 27.82
CA TYR A 59 -14.55 13.66 27.58
C TYR A 59 -15.38 13.91 28.83
N ALA A 60 -16.61 14.39 28.63
CA ALA A 60 -17.64 14.45 29.67
C ALA A 60 -18.68 13.34 29.47
N ILE A 61 -18.84 12.52 30.49
CA ILE A 61 -19.88 11.49 30.59
C ILE A 61 -21.03 12.10 31.37
N ILE A 62 -22.12 12.39 30.67
CA ILE A 62 -23.30 13.00 31.27
C ILE A 62 -24.21 11.87 31.77
N THR A 63 -24.35 11.74 33.08
CA THR A 63 -25.29 10.83 33.72
C THR A 63 -26.43 11.62 34.38
N PRO A 64 -27.59 10.99 34.66
CA PRO A 64 -28.67 11.66 35.41
C PRO A 64 -28.27 12.15 36.81
N PHE A 65 -27.16 11.65 37.37
CA PHE A 65 -26.70 11.95 38.73
C PHE A 65 -25.48 12.88 38.78
N GLY A 66 -24.90 13.26 37.63
CA GLY A 66 -23.72 14.11 37.57
C GLY A 66 -22.98 14.05 36.24
N VAL A 67 -21.91 14.85 36.13
CA VAL A 67 -20.99 14.85 34.99
C VAL A 67 -19.65 14.31 35.47
N ASP A 68 -19.23 13.19 34.87
CA ASP A 68 -17.91 12.61 35.10
C ASP A 68 -16.97 12.98 33.95
N PHE A 69 -15.71 13.24 34.27
CA PHE A 69 -14.69 13.58 33.28
C PHE A 69 -13.70 12.43 33.13
N GLU A 70 -13.49 11.97 31.90
CA GLU A 70 -12.54 10.90 31.58
C GLU A 70 -11.47 11.41 30.61
N TRP A 71 -10.21 11.15 30.93
CA TRP A 71 -9.08 11.40 30.03
C TRP A 71 -8.79 10.13 29.23
N VAL A 72 -8.66 10.29 27.92
CA VAL A 72 -8.43 9.20 26.97
C VAL A 72 -7.17 9.49 26.17
N LEU A 73 -6.37 8.48 25.86
CA LEU A 73 -5.21 8.65 24.99
C LEU A 73 -5.66 8.94 23.55
N ASN A 74 -5.06 9.96 22.93
CA ASN A 74 -5.13 10.21 21.50
C ASN A 74 -3.93 9.54 20.82
N ILE A 75 -4.22 8.59 19.94
CA ILE A 75 -3.22 7.74 19.27
C ILE A 75 -3.14 8.07 17.79
N SER A 76 -1.98 7.80 17.20
CA SER A 76 -1.79 7.79 15.76
C SER A 76 -0.99 6.59 15.31
N HIS A 77 -1.40 5.99 14.20
CA HIS A 77 -0.78 4.78 13.65
C HIS A 77 -1.06 4.69 12.15
N ASN A 78 -0.33 3.83 11.46
CA ASN A 78 -0.53 3.53 10.06
C ASN A 78 -1.29 2.21 9.89
N SER A 79 -2.27 2.19 9.00
CA SER A 79 -3.05 1.00 8.64
C SER A 79 -2.77 0.58 7.19
N PRO A 80 -2.62 -0.73 6.90
CA PRO A 80 -2.46 -1.24 5.54
C PRO A 80 -3.84 -1.22 4.87
N ASP A 81 -4.23 -0.07 4.33
CA ASP A 81 -5.59 0.16 3.86
C ASP A 81 -5.79 -0.31 2.42
N PHE A 82 -4.81 -0.11 1.55
CA PHE A 82 -4.96 -0.40 0.12
C PHE A 82 -3.87 -1.30 -0.43
N LEU A 83 -4.27 -2.21 -1.31
CA LEU A 83 -3.38 -2.95 -2.20
C LEU A 83 -3.41 -2.24 -3.55
N VAL A 84 -2.26 -1.72 -3.95
CA VAL A 84 -2.06 -0.99 -5.20
C VAL A 84 -1.29 -1.89 -6.15
N MET A 85 -1.86 -2.15 -7.31
CA MET A 85 -1.26 -2.99 -8.33
C MET A 85 -1.00 -2.18 -9.58
N SER A 86 0.12 -2.46 -10.25
CA SER A 86 0.41 -1.98 -11.59
C SER A 86 0.73 -3.17 -12.49
N HIS A 87 0.13 -3.20 -13.67
CA HIS A 87 0.14 -4.35 -14.57
C HIS A 87 0.04 -3.91 -16.03
N ASP A 88 0.44 -4.76 -16.97
CA ASP A 88 0.48 -4.39 -18.39
C ASP A 88 -0.90 -4.49 -19.08
N ASN A 89 -1.72 -5.44 -18.63
CA ASN A 89 -3.00 -5.79 -19.23
C ASN A 89 -4.08 -5.97 -18.16
N ILE A 90 -5.31 -5.59 -18.49
CA ILE A 90 -6.46 -5.58 -17.57
C ILE A 90 -6.73 -6.94 -16.91
N SER A 91 -6.57 -8.03 -17.67
CA SER A 91 -6.78 -9.41 -17.20
C SER A 91 -5.50 -10.10 -16.69
N ASP A 92 -4.39 -9.38 -16.57
CA ASP A 92 -3.11 -9.92 -16.13
C ASP A 92 -2.56 -9.15 -14.93
N THR A 93 -3.39 -9.01 -13.89
CA THR A 93 -2.93 -8.40 -12.64
C THR A 93 -1.92 -9.31 -11.94
N PRO A 94 -1.03 -8.75 -11.09
CA PRO A 94 -0.15 -9.58 -10.30
C PRO A 94 -0.90 -10.48 -9.32
N TRP A 95 -2.20 -10.31 -9.07
CA TRP A 95 -2.95 -11.06 -8.07
C TRP A 95 -3.92 -12.08 -8.69
N GLN A 96 -3.64 -13.37 -8.50
CA GLN A 96 -4.39 -14.44 -9.17
C GLN A 96 -5.89 -14.47 -8.80
N GLU A 97 -6.25 -14.21 -7.54
CA GLU A 97 -7.66 -14.26 -7.13
C GLU A 97 -8.44 -13.07 -7.69
N PHE A 98 -7.79 -11.92 -7.87
CA PHE A 98 -8.40 -10.77 -8.53
C PHE A 98 -8.71 -11.10 -9.99
N ASP A 99 -7.75 -11.66 -10.73
CA ASP A 99 -7.97 -12.02 -12.13
C ASP A 99 -9.06 -13.09 -12.28
N ARG A 100 -9.14 -14.04 -11.35
CA ARG A 100 -10.19 -15.06 -11.35
C ARG A 100 -11.58 -14.44 -11.16
N VAL A 101 -11.70 -13.41 -10.32
CA VAL A 101 -12.98 -12.79 -9.96
C VAL A 101 -13.39 -11.73 -10.99
N PHE A 102 -12.43 -10.92 -11.44
CA PHE A 102 -12.67 -9.72 -12.24
C PHE A 102 -12.11 -9.77 -13.65
N GLY A 103 -11.12 -10.61 -13.95
CA GLY A 103 -10.30 -10.49 -15.16
C GLY A 103 -11.10 -10.41 -16.47
N SER A 104 -11.95 -11.40 -16.76
CA SER A 104 -12.76 -11.43 -17.99
C SER A 104 -13.73 -10.25 -18.06
N SER A 105 -14.51 -10.05 -16.99
CA SER A 105 -15.55 -9.02 -16.93
C SER A 105 -14.99 -7.61 -16.97
N TYR A 106 -13.81 -7.40 -16.35
CA TYR A 106 -13.11 -6.13 -16.31
C TYR A 106 -12.53 -5.77 -17.68
N THR A 107 -11.99 -6.73 -18.42
CA THR A 107 -11.59 -6.52 -19.82
C THR A 107 -12.82 -6.18 -20.67
N SER A 108 -13.88 -6.99 -20.63
CA SER A 108 -15.07 -6.78 -21.46
C SER A 108 -15.73 -5.42 -21.25
N ILE A 109 -15.93 -5.00 -20.00
CA ILE A 109 -16.52 -3.69 -19.73
C ILE A 109 -15.59 -2.55 -20.15
N THR A 110 -14.27 -2.72 -20.02
CA THR A 110 -13.32 -1.69 -20.46
C THR A 110 -13.35 -1.54 -21.98
N GLU A 111 -13.39 -2.64 -22.72
CA GLU A 111 -13.53 -2.62 -24.18
C GLU A 111 -14.85 -1.97 -24.62
N ASP A 112 -15.95 -2.25 -23.92
CA ASP A 112 -17.25 -1.60 -24.15
C ASP A 112 -17.18 -0.08 -23.92
N ILE A 113 -16.50 0.34 -22.84
CA ILE A 113 -16.28 1.77 -22.53
C ILE A 113 -15.44 2.42 -23.62
N ILE A 114 -14.30 1.83 -23.99
CA ILE A 114 -13.42 2.35 -25.04
C ILE A 114 -14.17 2.44 -26.37
N LYS A 115 -14.95 1.42 -26.73
CA LYS A 115 -15.79 1.43 -27.92
C LYS A 115 -16.86 2.53 -27.85
N GLY A 116 -17.49 2.72 -26.70
CA GLY A 116 -18.49 3.77 -26.50
C GLY A 116 -17.93 5.18 -26.68
N ILE A 117 -16.67 5.39 -26.29
CA ILE A 117 -15.98 6.69 -26.39
C ILE A 117 -15.39 6.91 -27.79
N THR A 118 -14.72 5.90 -28.34
CA THR A 118 -13.89 6.04 -29.56
C THR A 118 -14.60 5.58 -30.83
N GLY A 119 -15.64 4.76 -30.71
CA GLY A 119 -16.26 4.04 -31.82
C GLY A 119 -15.44 2.86 -32.35
N ILE A 120 -14.29 2.54 -31.73
CA ILE A 120 -13.34 1.52 -32.20
C ILE A 120 -13.38 0.32 -31.26
N ASN A 121 -13.42 -0.89 -31.83
CA ASN A 121 -13.17 -2.11 -31.05
C ASN A 121 -11.65 -2.30 -30.97
N VAL A 122 -11.09 -2.19 -29.76
CA VAL A 122 -9.68 -2.44 -29.48
C VAL A 122 -9.56 -3.32 -28.26
N GLU A 123 -8.53 -4.16 -28.23
CA GLU A 123 -8.18 -4.92 -27.04
C GLU A 123 -7.77 -3.96 -25.93
N ALA A 124 -8.35 -4.13 -24.75
CA ALA A 124 -8.05 -3.26 -23.63
C ALA A 124 -6.73 -3.65 -22.94
N GLY A 125 -5.64 -2.99 -23.32
CA GLY A 125 -4.32 -3.15 -22.72
C GLY A 125 -3.29 -2.26 -23.41
N GLY A 126 -2.17 -1.99 -22.73
CA GLY A 126 -1.10 -1.18 -23.32
C GLY A 126 0.18 -1.95 -23.60
N GLY A 127 0.36 -3.09 -22.95
CA GLY A 127 1.45 -4.02 -23.23
C GLY A 127 2.85 -3.41 -23.14
N ARG A 128 3.85 -4.21 -23.55
CA ARG A 128 5.25 -3.82 -23.56
C ARG A 128 5.77 -3.66 -24.99
N GLY A 129 6.27 -2.47 -25.29
CA GLY A 129 7.05 -2.18 -26.49
C GLY A 129 8.45 -2.78 -26.45
N TYR A 130 8.60 -4.10 -26.51
CA TYR A 130 9.93 -4.71 -26.52
C TYR A 130 10.51 -4.79 -27.93
N TYR A 131 11.33 -3.81 -28.29
CA TYR A 131 12.39 -3.99 -29.28
C TYR A 131 13.70 -3.41 -28.76
N LYS A 132 14.52 -4.27 -28.12
CA LYS A 132 15.91 -3.96 -27.72
C LYS A 132 16.86 -4.02 -28.94
N LYS A 133 16.54 -3.33 -30.04
CA LYS A 133 17.47 -3.17 -31.17
C LYS A 133 17.69 -1.69 -31.44
N TRP A 134 18.96 -1.30 -31.44
CA TRP A 134 19.38 0.05 -31.81
C TRP A 134 18.86 0.36 -33.22
N GLY A 135 18.13 1.46 -33.39
CA GLY A 135 17.51 1.86 -34.67
C GLY A 135 16.06 1.41 -34.90
N GLN A 136 15.42 0.72 -33.95
CA GLN A 136 13.97 0.50 -33.97
C GLN A 136 13.28 1.44 -32.98
N HIS A 137 12.18 2.07 -33.41
CA HIS A 137 11.41 2.98 -32.56
C HIS A 137 10.91 2.24 -31.31
N GLN A 138 11.23 2.77 -30.13
CA GLN A 138 10.64 2.33 -28.88
C GLN A 138 9.19 2.80 -28.86
N SER A 139 8.23 1.88 -28.73
CA SER A 139 6.85 2.28 -28.51
C SER A 139 6.71 2.70 -27.05
N VAL A 140 6.02 3.83 -26.87
CA VAL A 140 5.63 4.33 -25.56
C VAL A 140 4.95 3.19 -24.79
N SER A 141 5.45 2.93 -23.60
CA SER A 141 4.92 1.85 -22.78
C SER A 141 3.83 2.34 -21.84
N PHE A 142 2.83 1.48 -21.63
CA PHE A 142 1.64 1.79 -20.86
C PHE A 142 1.39 0.70 -19.82
N LYS A 143 0.99 1.11 -18.62
CA LYS A 143 0.52 0.20 -17.58
C LYS A 143 -0.83 0.64 -17.05
N GLU A 144 -1.62 -0.36 -16.71
CA GLU A 144 -2.81 -0.21 -15.91
C GLU A 144 -2.46 -0.17 -14.42
N SER A 145 -3.40 0.37 -13.65
CA SER A 145 -3.35 0.33 -12.20
C SER A 145 -4.70 0.02 -11.57
N THR A 146 -4.66 -0.80 -10.52
CA THR A 146 -5.83 -1.25 -9.78
C THR A 146 -5.58 -1.02 -8.29
N ILE A 147 -6.55 -0.42 -7.60
CA ILE A 147 -6.49 -0.20 -6.15
C ILE A 147 -7.65 -0.91 -5.49
N LEU A 148 -7.34 -1.75 -4.50
CA LEU A 148 -8.29 -2.57 -3.76
C LEU A 148 -8.13 -2.32 -2.26
N GLY A 149 -9.22 -2.42 -1.51
CA GLY A 149 -9.16 -2.49 -0.05
C GLY A 149 -8.35 -3.71 0.37
N HIS A 150 -7.35 -3.48 1.21
CA HIS A 150 -6.34 -4.48 1.51
C HIS A 150 -6.91 -5.58 2.43
N PRO A 151 -6.70 -6.88 2.13
CA PRO A 151 -7.21 -7.97 2.97
C PRO A 151 -6.60 -7.98 4.38
N ALA A 152 -5.31 -7.65 4.52
CA ALA A 152 -4.63 -7.57 5.82
C ALA A 152 -5.20 -6.50 6.78
N SER A 153 -6.00 -5.55 6.29
CA SER A 153 -6.67 -4.57 7.15
C SER A 153 -7.66 -5.22 8.13
N LEU A 154 -8.13 -6.44 7.83
CA LEU A 154 -8.95 -7.27 8.73
C LEU A 154 -8.24 -7.55 10.06
N VAL A 155 -6.91 -7.68 10.06
CA VAL A 155 -6.14 -7.95 11.27
C VAL A 155 -6.30 -6.82 12.29
N LEU A 156 -6.22 -5.56 11.86
CA LEU A 156 -6.40 -4.42 12.76
C LEU A 156 -7.85 -4.36 13.30
N LYS A 157 -8.85 -4.72 12.47
CA LYS A 157 -10.24 -4.85 12.94
C LYS A 157 -10.38 -5.92 14.02
N MET A 158 -9.70 -7.06 13.89
CA MET A 158 -9.72 -8.14 14.89
C MET A 158 -9.23 -7.65 16.26
N PHE A 159 -8.14 -6.86 16.32
CA PHE A 159 -7.59 -6.34 17.57
C PHE A 159 -8.41 -5.20 18.22
N ASN A 160 -9.32 -4.57 17.50
CA ASN A 160 -10.15 -3.46 18.01
C ASN A 160 -11.50 -3.88 18.61
N SER A 161 -12.00 -5.07 18.27
CA SER A 161 -13.40 -5.46 18.57
C SER A 161 -13.65 -5.95 20.00
N GLY A 162 -12.67 -5.82 20.92
CA GLY A 162 -12.75 -6.41 22.27
C GLY A 162 -12.77 -7.95 22.29
N GLY A 163 -12.83 -8.61 21.13
CA GLY A 163 -13.15 -10.04 21.02
C GLY A 163 -11.96 -10.99 20.93
N VAL A 164 -10.73 -10.53 21.14
CA VAL A 164 -9.58 -11.44 21.17
C VAL A 164 -8.56 -11.01 22.22
N LYS A 165 -8.65 -11.64 23.40
CA LYS A 165 -7.55 -11.64 24.36
C LYS A 165 -6.48 -12.64 23.89
N PRO A 166 -5.20 -12.27 23.87
CA PRO A 166 -4.13 -13.21 23.61
C PRO A 166 -4.16 -14.32 24.66
N LYS A 167 -4.25 -15.59 24.24
CA LYS A 167 -4.08 -16.72 25.15
C LYS A 167 -2.63 -16.77 25.63
N GLY A 168 -2.45 -16.61 26.93
CA GLY A 168 -1.21 -16.88 27.62
C GLY A 168 -1.36 -16.63 29.11
N LYS A 169 -0.36 -17.07 29.86
CA LYS A 169 -0.32 -16.92 31.33
C LYS A 169 0.76 -15.92 31.68
N MET A 170 0.46 -14.98 32.56
CA MET A 170 1.49 -14.22 33.25
C MET A 170 2.24 -15.17 34.19
N VAL A 171 3.50 -15.44 33.90
CA VAL A 171 4.39 -16.25 34.71
C VAL A 171 5.42 -15.34 35.38
N ARG A 172 5.82 -15.64 36.61
CA ARG A 172 6.82 -14.84 37.31
C ARG A 172 8.21 -15.32 36.90
N SER A 173 9.01 -14.45 36.30
CA SER A 173 10.40 -14.69 35.97
C SER A 173 11.22 -14.91 37.24
N SER A 174 12.36 -15.61 37.14
CA SER A 174 13.32 -15.82 38.23
C SER A 174 13.89 -14.51 38.80
N SER A 175 13.76 -13.41 38.06
CA SER A 175 14.11 -12.04 38.45
C SER A 175 12.98 -11.30 39.20
N GLY A 176 11.82 -11.92 39.41
CA GLY A 176 10.67 -11.34 40.11
C GLY A 176 9.70 -10.56 39.21
N ASN A 177 10.07 -10.26 37.95
CA ASN A 177 9.22 -9.60 36.97
C ASN A 177 8.12 -10.54 36.44
N LYS A 178 6.92 -10.00 36.17
CA LYS A 178 5.86 -10.75 35.49
C LYS A 178 6.19 -10.81 33.99
N GLU A 179 6.38 -12.00 33.47
CA GLU A 179 6.70 -12.31 32.09
C GLU A 179 5.55 -13.13 31.49
N PHE A 180 4.98 -12.66 30.37
CA PHE A 180 3.87 -13.34 29.74
C PHE A 180 4.36 -14.51 28.88
N VAL A 181 3.87 -15.73 29.16
CA VAL A 181 4.19 -16.93 28.38
C VAL A 181 3.08 -17.14 27.34
N PRO A 182 3.37 -16.98 26.04
CA PRO A 182 2.39 -17.21 24.98
C PRO A 182 1.99 -18.69 24.91
N CYS A 183 0.79 -18.97 24.39
CA CYS A 183 0.29 -20.33 24.24
C CYS A 183 1.19 -21.18 23.32
N LYS A 184 1.44 -22.45 23.67
CA LYS A 184 2.42 -23.32 22.99
C LYS A 184 1.87 -24.07 21.76
N THR A 185 0.63 -23.82 21.33
CA THR A 185 -0.03 -24.55 20.23
C THR A 185 -0.88 -23.60 19.40
N ASN A 186 -0.99 -23.86 18.10
CA ASN A 186 -1.77 -23.12 17.11
C ASN A 186 -3.08 -22.52 17.68
N GLY A 187 -3.30 -21.20 17.48
CA GLY A 187 -4.52 -20.50 17.88
C GLY A 187 -4.46 -19.83 19.27
N CYS A 188 -3.64 -18.77 19.41
CA CYS A 188 -3.59 -17.95 20.64
C CYS A 188 -4.63 -16.83 20.70
N LEU A 189 -5.71 -16.93 19.94
CA LEU A 189 -6.85 -16.02 19.97
C LEU A 189 -8.05 -16.82 20.53
N GLU A 190 -8.73 -16.35 21.58
CA GLU A 190 -10.01 -16.94 21.96
C GLU A 190 -11.00 -16.74 20.81
N GLU A 191 -11.50 -17.83 20.21
CA GLU A 191 -12.73 -17.82 19.44
C GLU A 191 -13.88 -17.47 20.40
N GLU A 192 -14.02 -16.21 20.78
CA GLU A 192 -15.36 -15.72 21.07
C GLU A 192 -16.12 -15.71 19.74
N ASN A 193 -17.44 -15.95 19.80
CA ASN A 193 -18.37 -15.85 18.66
C ASN A 193 -18.39 -14.40 18.14
N SER A 194 -17.27 -13.92 17.59
CA SER A 194 -17.16 -12.63 16.96
C SER A 194 -17.95 -12.72 15.66
N SER A 195 -18.79 -11.71 15.42
CA SER A 195 -19.52 -11.57 14.17
C SER A 195 -18.60 -11.72 12.95
N LEU A 196 -17.33 -11.31 13.05
CA LEU A 196 -16.31 -11.45 12.02
C LEU A 196 -15.85 -12.91 11.81
N GLY A 197 -15.65 -13.69 12.87
CA GLY A 197 -15.38 -15.14 12.73
C GLY A 197 -16.53 -15.88 12.07
N ASN A 198 -17.76 -15.43 12.29
CA ASN A 198 -18.97 -15.92 11.61
C ASN A 198 -19.11 -15.39 10.17
N SER A 199 -18.71 -14.14 9.88
CA SER A 199 -18.63 -13.60 8.52
C SER A 199 -17.59 -14.35 7.69
N ILE A 200 -16.39 -14.57 8.23
CA ILE A 200 -15.33 -15.36 7.59
C ILE A 200 -15.76 -16.83 7.42
N ARG A 201 -16.42 -17.45 8.43
CA ARG A 201 -16.98 -18.82 8.30
C ARG A 201 -18.17 -18.92 7.34
N GLN A 202 -18.99 -17.89 7.20
CA GLN A 202 -20.04 -17.84 6.17
C GLN A 202 -19.43 -17.67 4.77
N GLU A 203 -18.44 -16.78 4.62
CA GLU A 203 -17.68 -16.54 3.37
C GLU A 203 -16.97 -17.81 2.85
N ASN A 204 -16.52 -18.69 3.75
CA ASN A 204 -15.94 -19.99 3.41
C ASN A 204 -16.93 -21.01 2.77
N LYS A 205 -18.24 -20.75 2.80
CA LYS A 205 -19.27 -21.62 2.19
C LYS A 205 -19.74 -21.15 0.81
N LEU A 206 -19.21 -20.05 0.29
CA LEU A 206 -19.72 -19.40 -0.91
C LEU A 206 -18.97 -19.85 -2.17
N GLY A 207 -19.75 -20.29 -3.17
CA GLY A 207 -19.27 -20.61 -4.50
C GLY A 207 -18.76 -19.36 -5.24
N GLY A 208 -18.02 -19.57 -6.33
CA GLY A 208 -17.50 -18.49 -7.17
C GLY A 208 -18.61 -17.57 -7.69
N ILE A 209 -18.26 -16.30 -7.93
CA ILE A 209 -19.15 -15.35 -8.61
C ILE A 209 -19.15 -15.63 -10.12
N SER A 210 -20.29 -15.48 -10.78
CA SER A 210 -20.38 -15.60 -12.23
C SER A 210 -19.90 -14.34 -12.94
N ASP A 211 -19.30 -14.47 -14.13
CA ASP A 211 -18.87 -13.34 -14.96
C ASP A 211 -19.99 -12.33 -15.22
N ALA A 212 -21.23 -12.79 -15.41
CA ALA A 212 -22.38 -11.89 -15.59
C ALA A 212 -22.62 -11.00 -14.35
N SER A 213 -22.54 -11.59 -13.16
CA SER A 213 -22.70 -10.85 -11.90
C SER A 213 -21.53 -9.87 -11.66
N THR A 214 -20.31 -10.27 -11.99
CA THR A 214 -19.14 -9.39 -11.92
C THR A 214 -19.25 -8.23 -12.90
N TYR A 215 -19.65 -8.49 -14.15
CA TYR A 215 -19.86 -7.44 -15.16
C TYR A 215 -20.92 -6.43 -14.72
N ASP A 216 -22.08 -6.91 -14.25
CA ASP A 216 -23.15 -6.04 -13.75
C ASP A 216 -22.68 -5.18 -12.57
N TRP A 217 -21.86 -5.74 -11.68
CA TRP A 217 -21.28 -4.97 -10.59
C TRP A 217 -20.31 -3.89 -11.09
N LEU A 218 -19.39 -4.23 -12.01
CA LEU A 218 -18.44 -3.27 -12.58
C LEU A 218 -19.16 -2.15 -13.34
N LYS A 219 -20.30 -2.47 -13.96
CA LYS A 219 -21.16 -1.49 -14.61
C LYS A 219 -21.77 -0.51 -13.61
N HIS A 220 -22.27 -0.98 -12.48
CA HIS A 220 -22.74 -0.09 -11.41
C HIS A 220 -21.62 0.76 -10.82
N PHE A 221 -20.41 0.19 -10.67
CA PHE A 221 -19.21 0.93 -10.26
C PHE A 221 -18.92 2.09 -11.21
N TYR A 222 -18.85 1.81 -12.51
CA TYR A 222 -18.60 2.81 -13.55
C TYR A 222 -19.67 3.92 -13.55
N GLN A 223 -20.94 3.55 -13.34
CA GLN A 223 -22.06 4.49 -13.33
C GLN A 223 -22.21 5.28 -12.01
N GLY A 224 -21.38 5.01 -11.00
CA GLY A 224 -21.43 5.72 -9.71
C GLY A 224 -22.64 5.38 -8.84
N TYR A 225 -23.31 4.25 -9.09
CA TYR A 225 -24.46 3.82 -8.28
C TYR A 225 -24.04 3.22 -6.93
N ALA A 226 -24.85 3.41 -5.90
CA ALA A 226 -24.64 2.81 -4.58
C ALA A 226 -24.58 1.28 -4.69
N MET A 227 -23.48 0.68 -4.22
CA MET A 227 -23.20 -0.74 -4.41
C MET A 227 -23.93 -1.60 -3.38
N ASN A 228 -25.22 -1.82 -3.60
CA ASN A 228 -26.03 -2.73 -2.77
C ASN A 228 -25.60 -4.22 -2.91
N THR A 229 -24.74 -4.53 -3.89
CA THR A 229 -24.19 -5.86 -4.20
C THR A 229 -22.75 -6.05 -3.73
N THR A 230 -22.22 -5.16 -2.88
CA THR A 230 -20.88 -5.29 -2.29
C THR A 230 -20.62 -6.66 -1.64
N PRO A 231 -21.57 -7.26 -0.89
CA PRO A 231 -21.37 -8.58 -0.29
C PRO A 231 -21.15 -9.70 -1.33
N THR A 232 -21.79 -9.64 -2.49
CA THR A 232 -21.71 -10.73 -3.49
C THR A 232 -20.34 -10.82 -4.16
N ILE A 233 -19.66 -9.68 -4.35
CA ILE A 233 -18.32 -9.63 -4.94
C ILE A 233 -17.24 -10.08 -3.96
N VAL A 234 -17.34 -9.65 -2.70
CA VAL A 234 -16.42 -10.08 -1.63
C VAL A 234 -16.45 -11.61 -1.48
N ASN A 235 -17.63 -12.22 -1.60
CA ASN A 235 -17.80 -13.67 -1.59
C ASN A 235 -17.00 -14.40 -2.69
N GLY A 236 -16.74 -13.76 -3.84
CA GLY A 236 -15.91 -14.33 -4.91
C GLY A 236 -14.45 -14.62 -4.49
N PHE A 237 -13.98 -13.96 -3.42
CA PHE A 237 -12.67 -14.17 -2.81
C PHE A 237 -12.67 -15.23 -1.69
N GLY A 238 -13.85 -15.71 -1.25
CA GLY A 238 -14.05 -16.55 -0.07
C GLY A 238 -13.27 -17.88 -0.06
N GLY A 239 -13.07 -18.50 -1.22
CA GLY A 239 -12.46 -19.84 -1.32
C GLY A 239 -11.03 -19.99 -0.77
N ASN A 240 -10.29 -18.89 -0.57
CA ASN A 240 -8.91 -18.92 -0.04
C ASN A 240 -8.73 -18.22 1.32
N MET A 241 -9.82 -17.89 2.04
CA MET A 241 -9.77 -17.14 3.31
C MET A 241 -9.33 -17.97 4.53
N ASN A 242 -9.40 -19.31 4.45
CA ASN A 242 -8.95 -20.22 5.52
C ASN A 242 -7.47 -19.99 5.91
N ASN A 243 -6.62 -19.65 4.94
CA ASN A 243 -5.20 -19.41 5.17
C ASN A 243 -4.92 -18.11 5.93
N MET A 244 -5.82 -17.10 5.86
CA MET A 244 -5.62 -15.84 6.58
C MET A 244 -5.76 -16.01 8.10
N ASN A 245 -6.64 -16.91 8.56
CA ASN A 245 -6.77 -17.22 9.99
C ASN A 245 -5.50 -17.86 10.53
N GLU A 246 -4.84 -18.74 9.76
CA GLU A 246 -3.57 -19.34 10.18
C GLU A 246 -2.42 -18.32 10.25
N ILE A 247 -2.36 -17.38 9.30
CA ILE A 247 -1.30 -16.35 9.26
C ILE A 247 -1.54 -15.24 10.28
N ALA A 248 -2.81 -14.87 10.56
CA ALA A 248 -3.16 -13.96 11.66
C ALA A 248 -2.80 -14.57 13.02
N ASN A 249 -2.86 -15.90 13.13
CA ASN A 249 -2.42 -16.67 14.29
C ASN A 249 -0.90 -16.90 14.34
N ASN A 250 -0.10 -16.22 13.49
CA ASN A 250 1.35 -16.28 13.59
C ASN A 250 1.83 -15.75 14.94
N ASN A 251 2.70 -16.52 15.60
CA ASN A 251 3.30 -16.19 16.89
C ASN A 251 4.01 -14.83 16.87
N ASN A 252 4.61 -14.43 15.74
CA ASN A 252 5.33 -13.17 15.63
C ASN A 252 4.40 -11.95 15.67
N LEU A 253 3.31 -11.98 14.89
CA LEU A 253 2.32 -10.90 14.84
C LEU A 253 1.59 -10.80 16.18
N SER A 254 1.12 -11.92 16.71
CA SER A 254 0.42 -11.94 18.01
C SER A 254 1.33 -11.43 19.14
N HIS A 255 2.60 -11.82 19.17
CA HIS A 255 3.56 -11.33 20.16
C HIS A 255 3.89 -9.84 19.99
N PHE A 256 4.00 -9.35 18.76
CA PHE A 256 4.17 -7.92 18.47
C PHE A 256 2.98 -7.11 19.00
N MET A 257 1.76 -7.52 18.67
CA MET A 257 0.53 -6.83 19.10
C MET A 257 0.36 -6.85 20.62
N GLN A 258 0.75 -7.93 21.28
CA GLN A 258 0.77 -8.03 22.74
C GLN A 258 1.76 -7.08 23.39
N LYS A 259 2.99 -7.01 22.87
CA LYS A 259 4.01 -6.08 23.36
C LYS A 259 3.53 -4.65 23.22
N LEU A 260 2.95 -4.32 22.07
CA LEU A 260 2.38 -2.99 21.81
C LEU A 260 1.24 -2.69 22.81
N GLY A 261 0.27 -3.60 22.93
CA GLY A 261 -0.86 -3.45 23.86
C GLY A 261 -0.43 -3.26 25.31
N ASN A 262 0.51 -4.08 25.79
CA ASN A 262 1.05 -3.95 27.16
C ASN A 262 1.80 -2.63 27.37
N ALA A 263 2.54 -2.16 26.37
CA ALA A 263 3.28 -0.91 26.44
C ALA A 263 2.32 0.30 26.50
N VAL A 264 1.26 0.28 25.69
CA VAL A 264 0.23 1.32 25.68
C VAL A 264 -0.60 1.29 26.97
N SER A 265 -0.99 0.11 27.47
CA SER A 265 -1.77 -0.01 28.71
C SER A 265 -1.06 0.55 29.94
N ASN A 266 0.28 0.56 29.95
CA ASN A 266 1.06 1.15 31.04
C ASN A 266 0.98 2.69 31.08
N MET A 267 0.56 3.34 29.99
CA MET A 267 0.34 4.79 29.95
C MET A 267 -1.07 5.18 30.41
N GLU A 268 -2.00 4.23 30.48
CA GLU A 268 -3.38 4.47 30.86
C GLU A 268 -3.52 4.44 32.40
N HIS A 269 -3.58 5.62 33.03
CA HIS A 269 -3.70 5.76 34.50
C HIS A 269 -5.12 5.50 35.04
N SER A 270 -6.14 5.47 34.18
CA SER A 270 -7.55 5.40 34.54
C SER A 270 -8.16 4.03 34.20
N GLY A 271 -7.75 2.98 34.91
CA GLY A 271 -8.59 1.85 35.32
C GLY A 271 -9.43 1.07 34.30
N GLY A 272 -9.27 1.27 32.99
CA GLY A 272 -10.10 0.59 32.00
C GLY A 272 -9.45 0.63 30.64
N ALA A 273 -8.68 -0.42 30.32
CA ALA A 273 -8.10 -0.68 29.00
C ALA A 273 -9.00 -0.12 27.90
N GLY A 274 -8.53 0.90 27.17
CA GLY A 274 -9.27 1.46 26.04
C GLY A 274 -9.88 0.36 25.17
N ASN A 275 -11.13 0.55 24.72
CA ASN A 275 -11.89 -0.52 24.04
C ASN A 275 -11.25 -0.93 22.69
N ARG A 276 -10.29 -0.16 22.16
CA ARG A 276 -9.60 -0.39 20.89
C ARG A 276 -8.12 0.00 20.98
N LEU A 277 -7.23 -0.84 20.43
CA LEU A 277 -5.78 -0.55 20.33
C LEU A 277 -5.45 0.32 19.11
N PHE A 278 -6.22 0.18 18.04
CA PHE A 278 -6.08 0.91 16.79
C PHE A 278 -7.32 1.74 16.50
N CYS A 279 -7.18 2.71 15.61
CA CYS A 279 -8.31 3.46 15.06
C CYS A 279 -9.24 2.57 14.23
N PRO A 280 -10.55 2.88 14.20
CA PRO A 280 -11.47 2.23 13.28
C PRO A 280 -11.06 2.56 11.85
N ILE A 281 -10.82 1.52 11.05
CA ILE A 281 -10.49 1.70 9.63
C ILE A 281 -11.77 1.94 8.83
N SER A 282 -11.70 2.84 7.86
CA SER A 282 -12.82 3.23 6.99
C SER A 282 -12.91 2.41 5.70
N VAL A 283 -11.92 1.55 5.47
CA VAL A 283 -11.77 0.80 4.22
C VAL A 283 -12.44 -0.58 4.32
N THR A 284 -13.22 -0.90 3.29
CA THR A 284 -13.77 -2.24 3.05
C THR A 284 -12.74 -3.11 2.33
N PRO A 285 -12.27 -4.23 2.93
CA PRO A 285 -11.38 -5.18 2.26
C PRO A 285 -11.98 -5.74 0.97
N PHE A 286 -11.15 -6.12 0.01
CA PHE A 286 -11.53 -6.69 -1.31
C PHE A 286 -12.31 -5.75 -2.24
N MET A 287 -12.73 -4.58 -1.75
CA MET A 287 -13.48 -3.60 -2.51
C MET A 287 -12.55 -2.81 -3.44
N PRO A 288 -12.84 -2.69 -4.76
CA PRO A 288 -12.14 -1.76 -5.64
C PRO A 288 -12.39 -0.30 -5.25
N TYR A 289 -11.31 0.50 -5.25
CA TYR A 289 -11.36 1.96 -5.04
C TYR A 289 -10.99 2.72 -6.32
N TYR A 290 -10.13 2.15 -7.15
CA TYR A 290 -9.77 2.73 -8.44
C TYR A 290 -9.43 1.61 -9.43
N LEU A 291 -9.99 1.71 -10.63
CA LEU A 291 -9.82 0.78 -11.74
C LEU A 291 -9.55 1.58 -13.00
N SER A 292 -8.28 1.68 -13.38
CA SER A 292 -7.81 2.42 -14.57
C SER A 292 -8.51 2.07 -15.89
N GLY A 293 -8.94 0.82 -16.05
CA GLY A 293 -9.73 0.39 -17.22
C GLY A 293 -11.14 0.99 -17.24
N LEU A 294 -11.76 1.21 -16.07
CA LEU A 294 -13.05 1.91 -16.02
C LEU A 294 -12.88 3.41 -16.20
N ASP A 295 -11.74 3.97 -15.78
CA ASP A 295 -11.30 5.36 -16.04
C ASP A 295 -10.63 5.51 -17.43
N ALA A 296 -11.02 4.70 -18.41
CA ALA A 296 -10.29 4.56 -19.67
C ALA A 296 -10.08 5.88 -20.42
N LEU A 297 -11.06 6.79 -20.40
CA LEU A 297 -10.95 8.08 -21.08
C LEU A 297 -9.76 8.87 -20.52
N GLU A 298 -9.82 9.24 -19.24
CA GLU A 298 -8.80 10.10 -18.64
C GLU A 298 -7.46 9.38 -18.42
N TRP A 299 -7.47 8.07 -18.19
CA TRP A 299 -6.26 7.28 -17.97
C TRP A 299 -5.43 7.07 -19.24
N ARG A 300 -6.08 7.08 -20.42
CA ARG A 300 -5.42 6.87 -21.72
C ARG A 300 -5.25 8.14 -22.55
N SER A 301 -6.02 9.20 -22.29
CA SER A 301 -6.01 10.40 -23.14
C SER A 301 -4.85 11.35 -22.88
N GLY A 302 -4.31 11.34 -21.65
CA GLY A 302 -3.30 12.30 -21.22
C GLY A 302 -3.76 13.76 -21.25
N TYR A 303 -2.79 14.66 -21.08
CA TYR A 303 -2.99 16.11 -21.22
C TYR A 303 -3.21 16.50 -22.70
N PRO A 304 -4.15 17.40 -23.04
CA PRO A 304 -4.95 18.27 -22.16
C PRO A 304 -6.31 17.70 -21.74
N THR A 305 -6.66 16.48 -22.17
CA THR A 305 -7.97 15.90 -21.89
C THR A 305 -8.12 15.50 -20.42
N SER A 306 -7.07 14.92 -19.83
CA SER A 306 -7.00 14.59 -18.41
C SER A 306 -6.10 15.58 -17.65
N ASP A 307 -6.44 15.82 -16.39
CA ASP A 307 -5.66 16.66 -15.46
C ASP A 307 -5.38 18.09 -15.94
N VAL A 308 -6.23 18.68 -16.80
CA VAL A 308 -6.10 20.06 -17.27
C VAL A 308 -6.00 21.10 -16.13
N ARG A 309 -6.55 20.79 -14.95
CA ARG A 309 -6.45 21.65 -13.76
C ARG A 309 -5.03 21.74 -13.19
N TYR A 310 -4.16 20.81 -13.56
CA TYR A 310 -2.75 20.77 -13.18
C TYR A 310 -1.85 21.21 -14.36
N SER A 311 -2.38 22.00 -15.30
CA SER A 311 -1.62 22.52 -16.45
C SER A 311 -0.34 23.26 -16.02
N ASP A 312 -0.40 23.97 -14.90
CA ASP A 312 0.73 24.68 -14.31
C ASP A 312 1.86 23.73 -13.89
N GLU A 313 1.53 22.56 -13.33
CA GLU A 313 2.51 21.53 -12.98
C GLU A 313 2.99 20.75 -14.22
N ILE A 314 2.09 20.46 -15.17
CA ILE A 314 2.40 19.68 -16.39
C ILE A 314 3.32 20.46 -17.33
N LEU A 315 3.03 21.75 -17.56
CA LEU A 315 3.79 22.59 -18.48
C LEU A 315 5.07 23.16 -17.83
N ASN A 316 5.24 22.99 -16.52
CA ASN A 316 6.43 23.45 -15.81
C ASN A 316 7.53 22.36 -15.78
N PRO A 317 8.62 22.51 -16.57
CA PRO A 317 9.71 21.54 -16.55
C PRO A 317 10.40 21.44 -15.18
N LEU A 318 10.31 22.49 -14.36
CA LEU A 318 10.86 22.58 -13.02
C LEU A 318 9.90 22.09 -11.93
N SER A 319 8.76 21.49 -12.30
CA SER A 319 7.82 20.93 -11.32
C SER A 319 8.53 19.92 -10.41
N THR A 320 8.31 20.07 -9.10
CA THR A 320 8.88 19.20 -8.06
C THR A 320 8.02 17.96 -7.80
N LYS A 321 6.89 17.82 -8.52
CA LYS A 321 5.99 16.66 -8.46
C LYS A 321 6.57 15.49 -9.26
N THR A 322 7.67 14.94 -8.75
CA THR A 322 8.40 13.83 -9.33
C THR A 322 8.39 12.62 -8.40
N ILE A 323 8.34 11.43 -8.99
CA ILE A 323 8.60 10.16 -8.33
C ILE A 323 10.01 9.71 -8.70
N GLY A 324 10.76 9.26 -7.72
CA GLY A 324 12.16 8.87 -7.88
C GLY A 324 12.89 8.81 -6.56
N THR A 325 14.13 8.36 -6.56
CA THR A 325 14.93 8.27 -5.33
C THR A 325 15.56 9.63 -5.04
N LYS A 326 15.50 10.03 -3.76
CA LYS A 326 16.37 11.11 -3.28
C LYS A 326 17.74 10.47 -3.06
N VAL A 327 18.79 11.04 -3.63
CA VAL A 327 20.16 10.61 -3.29
C VAL A 327 20.46 11.12 -1.89
N GLN A 328 20.06 10.33 -0.89
CA GLN A 328 20.46 10.53 0.50
C GLN A 328 21.65 9.63 0.87
N ASP A 329 21.95 8.61 0.06
CA ASP A 329 23.11 7.74 0.26
C ASP A 329 24.33 8.20 -0.56
N ARG A 330 25.19 8.95 0.16
CA ARG A 330 26.66 8.87 0.13
C ARG A 330 27.39 9.11 -1.20
N LEU A 331 27.45 10.37 -1.64
CA LEU A 331 28.73 10.92 -2.09
C LEU A 331 29.49 11.42 -0.85
N GLN A 332 30.18 10.49 -0.15
CA GLN A 332 31.19 10.85 0.84
C GLN A 332 32.52 11.05 0.10
N LEU A 333 32.86 12.29 -0.25
CA LEU A 333 34.26 12.66 -0.51
C LEU A 333 34.90 13.01 0.83
N GLY A 334 35.41 12.00 1.54
CA GLY A 334 35.96 12.17 2.88
C GLY A 334 34.88 12.53 3.90
N ASN A 335 35.13 13.56 4.72
CA ASN A 335 34.26 13.95 5.84
C ASN A 335 33.16 14.96 5.49
N LEU A 336 32.94 15.27 4.20
CA LEU A 336 31.99 16.30 3.78
C LEU A 336 30.77 15.67 3.11
N GLN A 337 29.59 15.94 3.68
CA GLN A 337 28.29 15.51 3.18
C GLN A 337 27.65 16.67 2.39
N TYR A 338 27.51 16.52 1.08
CA TYR A 338 26.83 17.51 0.23
C TYR A 338 25.45 16.99 -0.17
N ASN A 339 24.41 17.79 0.08
CA ASN A 339 23.06 17.53 -0.41
C ASN A 339 22.87 18.31 -1.72
N LEU A 340 23.10 17.65 -2.86
CA LEU A 340 22.99 18.28 -4.18
C LEU A 340 21.65 17.89 -4.81
N PRO A 341 20.64 18.77 -4.88
CA PRO A 341 19.34 18.43 -5.47
C PRO A 341 19.40 18.03 -6.96
N MET A 342 20.51 18.32 -7.65
CA MET A 342 20.78 17.97 -9.06
C MET A 342 21.11 16.49 -9.30
N ILE A 343 21.30 15.67 -8.26
CA ILE A 343 21.63 14.23 -8.39
C ILE A 343 20.47 13.30 -8.01
N ASN A 344 19.29 13.81 -7.66
CA ASN A 344 18.13 12.95 -7.42
C ASN A 344 17.75 12.21 -8.71
N GLU A 345 17.57 10.89 -8.60
CA GLU A 345 17.11 10.11 -9.74
C GLU A 345 15.60 10.34 -9.90
N ILE A 346 15.20 10.89 -11.05
CA ILE A 346 13.79 11.07 -11.37
C ILE A 346 13.35 9.90 -12.24
N TRP A 347 12.36 9.14 -11.77
CA TRP A 347 11.78 8.01 -12.50
C TRP A 347 10.58 8.45 -13.35
N GLY A 348 9.88 9.50 -12.95
CA GLY A 348 8.79 10.09 -13.72
C GLY A 348 8.11 11.25 -13.00
N LYS A 349 7.30 12.00 -13.73
CA LYS A 349 6.45 13.07 -13.18
C LYS A 349 5.12 12.50 -12.71
N LEU A 350 4.55 13.09 -11.65
CA LEU A 350 3.24 12.69 -11.15
C LEU A 350 2.14 13.04 -12.17
N TYR A 351 2.20 14.23 -12.79
CA TYR A 351 1.24 14.67 -13.80
C TYR A 351 1.84 14.59 -15.23
N PRO A 352 1.01 14.38 -16.27
CA PRO A 352 -0.40 13.96 -16.18
C PRO A 352 -0.53 12.55 -15.56
N ARG A 353 -1.60 12.31 -14.81
CA ARG A 353 -1.85 11.00 -14.18
C ARG A 353 -2.49 10.08 -15.21
N GLU A 354 -1.65 9.54 -16.07
CA GLU A 354 -2.00 8.58 -17.12
C GLU A 354 -1.18 7.29 -16.99
N GLY A 355 -1.61 6.23 -17.68
CA GLY A 355 -0.93 4.93 -17.70
C GLY A 355 0.39 4.91 -18.50
N THR A 356 0.61 5.94 -19.32
CA THR A 356 1.77 6.09 -20.19
C THR A 356 2.98 6.64 -19.45
N LEU A 357 4.13 5.95 -19.57
CA LEU A 357 5.41 6.49 -19.11
C LEU A 357 6.59 5.81 -19.81
N GLU A 358 7.43 6.62 -20.47
CA GLU A 358 8.67 6.15 -21.06
C GLU A 358 9.76 6.02 -19.99
N HIS A 359 10.26 4.80 -19.81
CA HIS A 359 11.32 4.50 -18.85
C HIS A 359 11.99 3.17 -19.22
N GLN A 360 13.31 3.05 -19.14
CA GLN A 360 14.01 1.80 -19.50
C GLN A 360 13.67 0.63 -18.57
N TRP A 361 13.44 0.95 -17.30
CA TRP A 361 13.17 0.00 -16.22
C TRP A 361 11.67 -0.12 -15.95
N ASP A 362 11.16 -1.34 -16.04
CA ASP A 362 9.74 -1.64 -15.90
C ASP A 362 9.22 -1.49 -14.46
N SER A 363 10.04 -1.85 -13.46
CA SER A 363 9.70 -1.66 -12.04
C SER A 363 9.58 -0.19 -11.65
N LYS A 364 10.50 0.65 -12.14
CA LYS A 364 10.45 2.12 -11.95
C LYS A 364 9.19 2.70 -12.60
N ARG A 365 8.86 2.23 -13.81
CA ARG A 365 7.61 2.62 -14.49
C ARG A 365 6.38 2.26 -13.66
N ALA A 366 6.25 1.00 -13.28
CA ALA A 366 5.14 0.51 -12.46
C ALA A 366 4.99 1.29 -11.16
N THR A 367 6.11 1.68 -10.55
CA THR A 367 6.14 2.50 -9.32
C THR A 367 5.50 3.88 -9.54
N VAL A 368 5.87 4.59 -10.61
CA VAL A 368 5.28 5.91 -10.94
C VAL A 368 3.79 5.76 -11.23
N ILE A 369 3.40 4.74 -11.99
CA ILE A 369 2.01 4.47 -12.35
C ILE A 369 1.16 4.15 -11.10
N ALA A 370 1.68 3.36 -10.17
CA ALA A 370 1.03 3.09 -8.89
C ALA A 370 0.86 4.37 -8.04
N ALA A 371 1.87 5.25 -8.01
CA ALA A 371 1.79 6.52 -7.31
C ALA A 371 0.72 7.46 -7.91
N ARG A 372 0.62 7.52 -9.25
CA ARG A 372 -0.43 8.27 -9.97
C ARG A 372 -1.83 7.79 -9.61
N ALA A 373 -2.04 6.48 -9.61
CA ALA A 373 -3.33 5.89 -9.27
C ALA A 373 -3.76 6.23 -7.83
N VAL A 374 -2.83 6.17 -6.87
CA VAL A 374 -3.12 6.56 -5.49
C VAL A 374 -3.41 8.04 -5.35
N ASP A 375 -2.70 8.91 -6.09
CA ASP A 375 -3.00 10.34 -6.10
C ASP A 375 -4.41 10.62 -6.64
N ILE A 376 -4.84 9.93 -7.70
CA ILE A 376 -6.23 9.98 -8.19
C ILE A 376 -7.21 9.50 -7.10
N MET A 377 -6.98 8.34 -6.50
CA MET A 377 -7.85 7.79 -5.46
C MET A 377 -8.00 8.74 -4.26
N ARG A 378 -6.94 9.47 -3.90
CA ARG A 378 -6.91 10.38 -2.74
C ARG A 378 -7.35 11.81 -3.04
N GLU A 379 -7.51 12.17 -4.30
CA GLU A 379 -7.89 13.52 -4.71
C GLU A 379 -9.14 13.96 -3.94
N ASP A 380 -9.13 15.16 -3.34
CA ASP A 380 -10.27 15.65 -2.54
C ASP A 380 -11.24 16.52 -3.35
N THR A 381 -10.85 16.87 -4.58
CA THR A 381 -11.61 17.68 -5.52
C THR A 381 -12.58 16.86 -6.36
N ILE A 382 -13.67 17.50 -6.81
CA ILE A 382 -14.60 16.94 -7.81
C ILE A 382 -13.77 16.64 -9.05
N SER A 383 -13.49 15.37 -9.31
CA SER A 383 -12.68 14.90 -10.43
C SER A 383 -13.59 14.20 -11.42
N THR A 384 -13.30 14.28 -12.72
CA THR A 384 -13.99 13.47 -13.73
C THR A 384 -13.59 11.99 -13.63
N ARG A 385 -12.53 11.71 -12.85
CA ARG A 385 -12.00 10.38 -12.58
C ARG A 385 -13.02 9.45 -11.93
N ILE A 386 -13.14 8.25 -12.48
CA ILE A 386 -14.05 7.22 -11.97
C ILE A 386 -13.38 6.45 -10.84
N ARG A 387 -13.79 6.74 -9.60
CA ARG A 387 -13.21 6.17 -8.38
C ARG A 387 -14.19 6.17 -7.23
N TYR A 388 -13.90 5.34 -6.22
CA TYR A 388 -14.55 5.41 -4.93
C TYR A 388 -13.63 6.11 -3.94
N GLN A 389 -14.09 7.23 -3.36
CA GLN A 389 -13.28 7.98 -2.40
C GLN A 389 -13.43 7.37 -1.00
N PRO A 390 -12.33 7.00 -0.33
CA PRO A 390 -12.40 6.58 1.07
C PRO A 390 -12.75 7.73 2.00
N ASP A 391 -13.14 7.44 3.24
CA ASP A 391 -13.46 8.47 4.23
C ASP A 391 -12.31 9.49 4.38
N LYS A 392 -12.68 10.77 4.27
CA LYS A 392 -11.78 11.93 4.31
C LYS A 392 -11.19 12.14 5.70
N SER A 393 -11.86 11.67 6.75
CA SER A 393 -11.42 11.82 8.15
C SER A 393 -10.00 11.27 8.39
N ASN A 394 -9.56 10.33 7.56
CA ASN A 394 -8.28 9.63 7.71
C ASN A 394 -7.42 9.65 6.43
N ASN A 395 -7.41 10.74 5.64
CA ASN A 395 -6.63 10.84 4.39
C ASN A 395 -5.10 11.00 4.59
N GLY A 396 -4.56 10.69 5.76
CA GLY A 396 -3.14 10.81 6.06
C GLY A 396 -2.29 9.78 5.30
N PHE A 397 -1.05 10.14 4.98
CA PHE A 397 -0.09 9.26 4.31
C PHE A 397 0.83 8.57 5.33
N GLY A 398 0.86 7.24 5.32
CA GLY A 398 1.67 6.42 6.23
C GLY A 398 2.94 5.83 5.60
N GLY A 399 2.87 5.43 4.33
CA GLY A 399 4.01 4.84 3.62
C GLY A 399 3.60 3.81 2.57
N TRP A 400 4.60 3.15 2.02
CA TRP A 400 4.48 2.10 1.01
C TRP A 400 5.28 0.88 1.44
N GLY A 401 4.69 -0.31 1.30
CA GLY A 401 5.43 -1.58 1.41
C GLY A 401 5.30 -2.37 0.13
N LYS A 402 6.40 -2.88 -0.44
CA LYS A 402 6.35 -3.69 -1.66
C LYS A 402 5.88 -5.10 -1.31
N VAL A 403 4.86 -5.58 -2.02
CA VAL A 403 4.29 -6.91 -1.83
C VAL A 403 4.74 -7.84 -2.96
N PHE A 404 4.87 -7.32 -4.19
CA PHE A 404 5.23 -8.12 -5.34
C PHE A 404 5.97 -7.33 -6.43
N PRO A 405 7.00 -7.90 -7.09
CA PRO A 405 7.71 -9.12 -6.68
C PRO A 405 8.44 -8.89 -5.35
N VAL A 406 8.50 -9.93 -4.52
CA VAL A 406 9.28 -9.89 -3.27
C VAL A 406 10.74 -9.67 -3.63
N SER A 407 11.39 -8.69 -3.01
CA SER A 407 12.81 -8.40 -3.26
C SER A 407 13.66 -9.61 -2.88
N GLY A 408 14.31 -10.23 -3.86
CA GLY A 408 15.24 -11.33 -3.65
C GLY A 408 16.57 -10.94 -2.98
N ASP A 409 16.72 -9.71 -2.48
CA ASP A 409 17.92 -9.27 -1.74
C ASP A 409 17.90 -9.83 -0.31
N THR A 410 18.10 -11.14 -0.22
CA THR A 410 18.52 -11.81 0.99
C THR A 410 20.04 -11.82 1.05
N THR A 411 20.69 -10.67 1.21
CA THR A 411 22.01 -10.69 1.83
C THR A 411 21.82 -11.24 3.25
N PRO A 412 22.48 -12.35 3.63
CA PRO A 412 22.33 -12.89 4.98
C PRO A 412 22.72 -11.84 6.02
N GLY A 413 21.75 -11.37 6.81
CA GLY A 413 21.99 -10.45 7.93
C GLY A 413 21.61 -8.98 7.71
N GLN A 414 21.12 -8.56 6.55
CA GLN A 414 20.67 -7.17 6.33
C GLN A 414 19.14 -7.11 6.22
N LYS A 415 18.46 -6.72 7.31
CA LYS A 415 17.02 -6.43 7.31
C LYS A 415 16.78 -5.10 6.58
N VAL A 416 16.56 -5.14 5.27
CA VAL A 416 16.08 -3.97 4.53
C VAL A 416 14.66 -3.68 5.02
N SER A 417 14.37 -2.44 5.39
CA SER A 417 13.01 -2.07 5.80
C SER A 417 12.06 -2.36 4.64
N SER A 418 11.02 -3.13 4.92
CA SER A 418 9.99 -3.45 3.92
C SER A 418 9.02 -2.29 3.67
N CYS A 419 9.24 -1.14 4.34
CA CYS A 419 8.35 0.01 4.36
C CYS A 419 9.10 1.34 4.16
N HIS A 420 8.63 2.18 3.25
CA HIS A 420 9.22 3.49 2.99
C HIS A 420 8.16 4.56 2.73
N LYS A 421 8.43 5.81 3.09
CA LYS A 421 7.57 6.94 2.71
C LYS A 421 7.64 7.21 1.22
N ASN A 422 8.79 7.00 0.60
CA ASN A 422 8.93 7.09 -0.84
C ASN A 422 8.78 5.69 -1.46
N ILE A 423 7.76 5.53 -2.31
CA ILE A 423 7.53 4.27 -3.02
C ILE A 423 8.77 3.82 -3.83
N ALA A 424 9.59 4.77 -4.30
CA ALA A 424 10.82 4.48 -5.03
C ALA A 424 11.89 3.75 -4.19
N ASN A 425 11.84 3.86 -2.87
CA ASN A 425 12.78 3.20 -1.97
C ASN A 425 12.35 1.77 -1.61
N THR A 426 11.19 1.29 -2.08
CA THR A 426 10.66 -0.05 -1.76
C THR A 426 11.32 -1.19 -2.57
N GLY A 427 12.33 -0.88 -3.38
CA GLY A 427 13.12 -1.86 -4.12
C GLY A 427 12.72 -2.01 -5.59
N MET A 428 13.70 -2.33 -6.42
CA MET A 428 13.59 -2.23 -7.88
C MET A 428 13.50 -3.58 -8.61
N THR A 429 13.38 -4.70 -7.88
CA THR A 429 13.26 -6.05 -8.46
C THR A 429 12.23 -6.11 -9.58
N ASN A 430 12.65 -6.62 -10.73
CA ASN A 430 11.83 -6.73 -11.93
C ASN A 430 11.06 -8.05 -11.94
N ASN A 431 9.86 -7.99 -12.50
CA ASN A 431 9.07 -9.17 -12.80
C ASN A 431 8.96 -9.34 -14.32
N GLU A 432 9.23 -10.55 -14.81
CA GLU A 432 9.11 -10.85 -16.24
C GLU A 432 7.68 -10.75 -16.76
N THR A 433 6.64 -10.93 -15.94
CA THR A 433 5.24 -10.74 -16.36
C THR A 433 4.78 -9.28 -16.34
N GLY A 434 5.57 -8.37 -15.75
CA GLY A 434 5.27 -6.93 -15.74
C GLY A 434 4.26 -6.49 -14.68
N GLY A 435 3.82 -7.40 -13.81
CA GLY A 435 2.95 -7.13 -12.67
C GLY A 435 3.73 -6.79 -11.39
N TYR A 436 3.27 -5.75 -10.68
CA TYR A 436 3.86 -5.25 -9.43
C TYR A 436 2.77 -4.85 -8.44
N SER A 437 3.02 -5.01 -7.14
CA SER A 437 2.07 -4.60 -6.11
C SER A 437 2.73 -4.02 -4.87
N TRP A 438 2.01 -3.12 -4.22
CA TRP A 438 2.39 -2.45 -3.00
C TRP A 438 1.21 -2.34 -2.04
N THR A 439 1.48 -2.45 -0.75
CA THR A 439 0.58 -1.99 0.30
C THR A 439 0.76 -0.49 0.47
N TYR A 440 -0.33 0.26 0.36
CA TYR A 440 -0.38 1.67 0.68
C TYR A 440 -0.94 1.85 2.09
N TRP A 441 -0.11 2.44 2.95
CA TRP A 441 -0.42 2.65 4.36
C TRP A 441 -1.00 4.04 4.57
N ARG A 442 -2.15 4.11 5.25
CA ARG A 442 -2.79 5.37 5.63
C ARG A 442 -2.52 5.70 7.08
N ARG A 443 -2.26 6.98 7.35
CA ARG A 443 -2.09 7.50 8.70
C ARG A 443 -3.47 7.81 9.30
N TYR A 444 -3.72 7.23 10.46
CA TYR A 444 -4.91 7.46 11.28
C TYR A 444 -4.53 8.22 12.55
N ASN A 445 -5.42 9.09 13.02
CA ASN A 445 -5.37 9.68 14.35
C ASN A 445 -6.77 9.61 14.97
N CYS A 446 -6.88 9.07 16.17
CA CYS A 446 -8.15 8.92 16.87
C CYS A 446 -7.93 8.78 18.38
N ASP A 447 -9.01 8.87 19.14
CA ASP A 447 -8.99 8.54 20.57
C ASP A 447 -9.22 7.03 20.78
N MET A 448 -8.56 6.47 21.80
CA MET A 448 -8.71 5.04 22.16
C MET A 448 -10.12 4.69 22.67
N ARG A 449 -10.91 5.69 23.06
CA ARG A 449 -12.29 5.55 23.51
C ARG A 449 -13.03 6.86 23.28
N GLU A 450 -14.33 6.76 23.04
CA GLU A 450 -15.24 7.90 22.92
C GLU A 450 -16.36 7.72 23.97
N PRO A 451 -16.09 7.93 25.28
CA PRO A 451 -17.02 7.55 26.34
C PRO A 451 -18.21 8.50 26.51
N GLY A 452 -18.19 9.67 25.87
CA GLY A 452 -19.22 10.68 26.02
C GLY A 452 -19.03 11.87 25.09
N VAL A 453 -19.33 13.07 25.58
CA VAL A 453 -19.18 14.31 24.81
C VAL A 453 -17.73 14.75 24.81
N TYR A 454 -17.14 14.90 23.62
CA TYR A 454 -15.79 15.43 23.46
C TYR A 454 -15.71 16.89 23.95
N ILE A 455 -14.69 17.21 24.74
CA ILE A 455 -14.42 18.57 25.22
C ILE A 455 -13.20 19.16 24.52
N THR A 456 -12.03 18.54 24.68
CA THR A 456 -10.77 19.07 24.16
C THR A 456 -9.69 18.01 24.08
N THR A 457 -8.73 18.17 23.17
CA THR A 457 -7.50 17.38 23.10
C THR A 457 -6.30 18.26 23.45
N VAL A 458 -5.47 17.77 24.37
CA VAL A 458 -4.15 18.32 24.69
C VAL A 458 -3.11 17.47 24.00
N LYS A 459 -2.46 18.02 22.97
CA LYS A 459 -1.38 17.34 22.25
C LYS A 459 -0.07 17.43 23.02
N PHE A 460 0.73 16.37 22.99
CA PHE A 460 2.07 16.38 23.54
C PHE A 460 3.01 17.16 22.62
N PRO A 461 4.00 17.91 23.16
CA PRO A 461 5.00 18.59 22.36
C PRO A 461 5.82 17.64 21.48
N GLN A 462 6.05 16.42 21.97
CA GLN A 462 6.64 15.32 21.21
C GLN A 462 5.79 14.06 21.42
N PRO A 463 5.37 13.38 20.34
CA PRO A 463 4.58 12.16 20.46
C PRO A 463 5.44 11.03 21.04
N ILE A 464 4.83 10.20 21.88
CA ILE A 464 5.50 9.03 22.47
C ILE A 464 5.26 7.85 21.53
N CYS A 465 6.29 7.47 20.77
CA CYS A 465 6.20 6.41 19.78
C CYS A 465 6.70 5.07 20.34
N PHE A 466 5.93 4.01 20.09
CA PHE A 466 6.21 2.64 20.52
C PHE A 466 6.86 1.80 19.43
N THR A 467 6.78 2.24 18.18
CA THR A 467 7.43 1.57 17.04
C THR A 467 8.32 2.55 16.29
N SER A 468 9.21 2.02 15.45
CA SER A 468 10.07 2.84 14.62
C SER A 468 9.25 3.71 13.66
N LYS A 469 9.80 4.88 13.36
CA LYS A 469 9.32 5.77 12.31
C LYS A 469 9.56 5.13 10.95
N VAL A 470 8.62 5.28 10.01
CA VAL A 470 8.82 4.81 8.65
C VAL A 470 9.96 5.61 8.01
N PRO A 471 11.00 4.96 7.46
CA PRO A 471 12.11 5.65 6.79
C PRO A 471 11.62 6.38 5.52
N GLU A 472 12.41 7.36 5.07
CA GLU A 472 12.12 8.06 3.80
C GLU A 472 12.11 7.11 2.61
#